data_AF-A0A949IN45-F1
#
_entry.id   AF-A0A949IN45-F1
#
_cell.length_a   1.000
_cell.length_b   1.000
_cell.length_c   1.000
_cell.angle_alpha   90.00
_cell.angle_beta   90.00
_cell.angle_gamma   90.00
#
_symmetry.space_group_name_H-M   'P 1'
#
loop_
_entity.id
_entity.type
_entity.pdbx_description
1 polymer ?
#
loop_
_entity_poly.entity_id
_entity_poly.type
_entity_poly.pdbx_seq_one_letter_code
_entity_poly.pdbx_strand_id
1 'polypeptide(L)' 'MAQTFEAIVDENGNVRLLAPLHLPKARRAIVTLLEDTGGIVAETALMSQAALAKD' A
#
# COMPACT_ATOMS: atom_id res chain seq x y z
N MET A 1 15.29 16.36 -7.52
CA MET A 1 14.43 15.20 -7.88
C MET A 1 13.87 14.61 -6.60
N ALA A 2 12.56 14.36 -6.53
CA ALA A 2 11.93 13.70 -5.38
C ALA A 2 12.15 12.18 -5.50
N GLN A 3 12.47 11.53 -4.38
CA GLN A 3 12.55 10.06 -4.30
C GLN A 3 11.31 9.57 -3.56
N THR A 4 10.64 8.57 -4.14
CA THR A 4 9.48 7.91 -3.53
C THR A 4 9.95 6.61 -2.89
N PHE A 5 9.49 6.35 -1.67
CA PHE A 5 9.78 5.12 -0.95
C PHE A 5 8.47 4.50 -0.49
N GLU A 6 8.38 3.17 -0.56
CA GLU A 6 7.24 2.46 -0.02
C GLU A 6 7.36 2.32 1.49
N ALA A 7 6.25 2.54 2.17
CA ALA A 7 6.13 2.49 3.61
C ALA A 7 4.76 1.93 3.99
N ILE A 8 4.70 1.30 5.15
CA ILE A 8 3.46 0.90 5.80
C ILE A 8 3.14 1.95 6.87
N VAL A 9 1.88 2.37 6.92
CA VAL A 9 1.35 3.16 8.02
C VAL A 9 0.53 2.23 8.90
N ASP A 10 0.91 2.08 10.16
CA ASP A 10 0.17 1.23 11.10
C ASP A 10 -1.07 1.93 11.67
N GLU A 11 -1.90 1.19 12.39
CA GLU A 11 -3.14 1.65 13.02
C GLU A 11 -2.95 2.79 14.04
N ASN A 12 -1.76 2.94 14.59
CA ASN A 12 -1.40 4.02 15.51
C ASN A 12 -0.84 5.25 14.77
N GLY A 13 -0.77 5.19 13.44
CA GLY A 13 -0.25 6.25 12.58
C GLY A 13 1.27 6.28 12.46
N ASN A 14 2.01 5.26 12.92
CA ASN A 14 3.45 5.23 12.71
C ASN A 14 3.78 4.80 11.28
N VAL A 15 4.73 5.52 10.67
CA VAL A 15 5.20 5.24 9.31
C VAL A 15 6.48 4.43 9.38
N ARG A 16 6.48 3.24 8.75
CA ARG A 16 7.64 2.35 8.67
C ARG A 16 8.00 2.12 7.21
N LEU A 17 9.21 2.53 6.83
CA LEU A 17 9.74 2.28 5.50
C LEU A 17 10.00 0.78 5.30
N LEU A 18 9.67 0.26 4.11
CA LEU A 18 9.94 -1.14 3.74
C LEU A 18 11.44 -1.41 3.54
N ALA A 19 12.20 -0.37 3.19
CA ALA A 19 13.64 -0.43 3.00
C ALA A 19 14.34 0.67 3.81
N PRO A 20 15.57 0.42 4.31
CA PRO A 20 16.33 1.43 5.03
C PRO A 20 16.66 2.63 4.14
N LEU A 21 16.35 3.82 4.63
CA LEU A 21 16.59 5.08 3.93
C LEU A 21 17.84 5.78 4.49
N HIS A 22 18.90 5.81 3.69
CA HIS A 22 20.11 6.52 4.05
C HIS A 22 20.02 7.99 3.62
N LEU A 23 19.95 8.87 4.60
CA LEU A 23 19.88 10.31 4.39
C LEU A 23 21.19 10.98 4.81
N PRO A 24 21.79 11.85 3.97
CA PRO A 24 22.99 12.59 4.36
C PRO A 24 22.72 13.62 5.46
N LYS A 25 21.45 14.06 5.60
CA LYS A 25 20.99 14.97 6.66
C LYS A 25 19.48 14.78 6.87
N ALA A 26 18.99 15.11 8.06
CA ALA A 26 17.56 15.19 8.34
C ALA A 26 16.86 16.14 7.34
N ARG A 27 15.74 15.68 6.78
CA ARG A 27 14.90 16.44 5.85
C ARG A 27 13.43 16.21 6.15
N ARG A 28 12.61 17.21 5.84
CA ARG A 28 11.15 17.07 5.85
C ARG A 28 10.73 16.11 4.74
N ALA A 29 9.75 15.27 5.05
CA ALA A 29 9.11 14.37 4.09
C ALA A 29 7.61 14.70 4.03
N ILE A 30 6.99 14.41 2.88
CA ILE A 30 5.54 14.40 2.72
C ILE A 30 5.14 12.93 2.64
N VAL A 31 4.13 12.56 3.41
CA VAL A 31 3.56 11.21 3.40
C VAL A 31 2.23 11.29 2.68
N THR A 32 2.05 10.45 1.68
CA THR A 32 0.80 10.30 0.95
C THR A 32 0.31 8.87 1.17
N LEU A 33 -0.90 8.73 1.71
CA LEU A 33 -1.55 7.43 1.84
C LEU A 33 -2.09 7.03 0.46
N LEU A 34 -1.75 5.83 0.02
CA LEU A 34 -2.32 5.24 -1.19
C LEU A 34 -3.68 4.62 -0.81
N GLU A 35 -4.66 4.76 -1.69
CA GLU A 35 -5.98 4.17 -1.48
C GLU A 35 -5.88 2.64 -1.48
N ASP A 36 -6.53 1.99 -0.50
CA ASP A 36 -6.59 0.54 -0.45
C ASP A 36 -7.41 0.04 -1.65
N THR A 37 -6.71 -0.49 -2.65
CA THR A 37 -7.29 -1.11 -3.83
C THR A 37 -7.54 -2.61 -3.62
N GLY A 38 -7.24 -3.13 -2.42
CA GLY A 38 -7.35 -4.55 -2.07
C GLY A 38 -8.79 -5.07 -2.08
N GLY A 39 -9.77 -4.20 -1.84
CA GLY A 39 -11.20 -4.57 -1.92
C GLY A 39 -11.66 -4.95 -3.34
N ILE A 40 -11.16 -4.27 -4.38
CA ILE A 40 -11.65 -4.43 -5.76
C ILE A 40 -11.20 -5.76 -6.38
N VAL A 41 -10.04 -6.29 -5.96
CA VAL A 41 -9.50 -7.58 -6.42
C VAL A 41 -10.25 -8.75 -5.77
N ALA A 42 -10.74 -8.60 -4.54
CA ALA A 42 -11.49 -9.64 -3.86
C ALA A 42 -12.88 -9.86 -4.48
N GLU A 43 -13.59 -8.79 -4.83
CA GLU A 43 -14.93 -8.86 -5.44
C GLU A 43 -14.91 -9.55 -6.81
N THR A 44 -13.94 -9.22 -7.65
CA THR A 44 -13.79 -9.86 -8.96
C THR A 44 -13.47 -11.36 -8.85
N ALA A 45 -12.61 -11.75 -7.90
CA ALA A 45 -12.31 -13.16 -7.64
C ALA A 45 -13.51 -13.94 -7.06
N LEU A 46 -14.33 -13.33 -6.21
CA LEU A 46 -15.58 -13.91 -5.68
C LEU A 46 -16.63 -14.10 -6.79
N MET A 47 -16.77 -13.12 -7.69
CA MET A 47 -17.69 -13.20 -8.83
C MET A 47 -17.29 -14.31 -9.83
N SER A 48 -16.00 -14.48 -10.10
CA SER A 48 -15.51 -15.57 -10.96
C SER A 48 -15.71 -16.96 -10.34
N GLN A 49 -15.55 -17.11 -9.02
CA GLN A 49 -15.82 -18.36 -8.32
C GLN A 49 -17.32 -18.75 -8.39
N ALA A 50 -18.21 -17.79 -8.21
CA ALA A 50 -19.66 -18.02 -8.32
C ALA A 50 -20.10 -18.44 -9.75
N ALA A 51 -19.41 -17.94 -10.78
CA ALA A 51 -19.67 -18.31 -12.17
C ALA A 51 -19.17 -19.72 -12.53
N LEU A 52 -18.03 -20.14 -11.98
CA LEU A 52 -17.45 -21.47 -12.22
C LEU A 52 -18.20 -22.61 -11.52
N ALA A 53 -18.86 -22.32 -10.40
CA ALA A 53 -19.64 -23.32 -9.65
C ALA A 53 -21.01 -23.66 -10.28
N LYS A 54 -21.35 -23.07 -11.43
CA LYS A 54 -22.64 -23.24 -12.12
C LYS A 54 -22.56 -24.11 -13.39
N ASP A 55 -21.42 -24.74 -13.66
CA ASP A 55 -21.24 -25.78 -14.68
C ASP A 55 -20.92 -27.12 -14.00
#